data_AF-T0TBF5-F1
#
_entry.id   AF-T0TBF5-F1
#
_cell.length_a   1.000
_cell.length_b   1.000
_cell.length_c   1.000
_cell.angle_alpha   90.00
_cell.angle_beta   90.00
_cell.angle_gamma   90.00
#
_symmetry.space_group_name_H-M   'P 1'
#
loop_
_entity.id
_entity.type
_entity.pdbx_description
1 polymer ?
#
loop_
_entity_poly.entity_id
_entity_poly.type
_entity_poly.pdbx_seq_one_letter_code
_entity_poly.pdbx_strand_id
1 'polypeptide(L)'
;MSQAGTLNAETSDVTVNVSYEDNTFSEPVQLKVKPVEDTSAIDNKLTTLLSESKQELSQAHSYDISFVTDDGKEVEPSKDVKVSMNFKNDLSTSDDKQAGWKLYHFVDNDINQVQDLTESTDTDIKETGDGAVESIDFKSNTFSTYTLAGVTYADFSEYLTGAKYTSTPTYTESTNTLTTDIGLSFGISKQALLANNNYALELPDDAAWPSNLEGKDYPGYDEDDHSLAFDYKFVQQSGKNIL
;
A
#
# COMPACT_ATOMS: atom_id res chain seq x y z
N MET A 1 4.42 -20.90 -33.44
CA MET A 1 5.47 -20.30 -32.59
C MET A 1 5.29 -18.80 -32.72
N SER A 2 4.68 -18.15 -31.74
CA SER A 2 4.48 -16.69 -31.77
C SER A 2 5.85 -15.99 -31.68
N GLN A 3 6.00 -14.88 -32.39
CA GLN A 3 7.15 -13.99 -32.20
C GLN A 3 6.95 -13.14 -30.92
N ALA A 4 8.04 -12.67 -30.33
CA ALA A 4 8.06 -11.65 -29.31
C ALA A 4 7.32 -10.40 -29.80
N GLY A 5 6.67 -9.70 -28.88
CA GLY A 5 5.86 -8.55 -29.25
C GLY A 5 5.40 -7.74 -28.06
N THR A 6 4.60 -6.73 -28.38
CA THR A 6 3.94 -5.86 -27.42
C THR A 6 2.46 -5.78 -27.76
N LEU A 7 1.61 -5.88 -26.75
CA LEU A 7 0.17 -5.64 -26.85
C LEU A 7 -0.17 -4.42 -26.01
N ASN A 8 -1.20 -3.69 -26.44
CA ASN A 8 -1.69 -2.51 -25.75
C ASN A 8 -3.22 -2.57 -25.67
N ALA A 9 -3.76 -2.17 -24.53
CA ALA A 9 -5.17 -1.97 -24.32
C ALA A 9 -5.36 -0.70 -23.48
N GLU A 10 -6.43 0.04 -23.77
CA GLU A 10 -6.71 1.33 -23.13
C GLU A 10 -8.16 1.35 -22.66
N THR A 11 -8.37 1.88 -21.45
CA THR A 11 -9.69 2.16 -20.87
C THR A 11 -9.88 3.67 -20.73
N SER A 12 -10.95 4.13 -20.09
CA SER A 12 -11.08 5.55 -19.73
C SER A 12 -9.94 6.07 -18.87
N ASP A 13 -9.37 5.22 -18.01
CA ASP A 13 -8.57 5.66 -16.85
C ASP A 13 -7.16 5.07 -16.82
N VAL A 14 -6.90 3.99 -17.56
CA VAL A 14 -5.58 3.33 -17.60
C VAL A 14 -5.21 2.86 -19.00
N THR A 15 -3.93 2.95 -19.32
CA THR A 15 -3.29 2.33 -20.49
C THR A 15 -2.42 1.18 -20.03
N VAL A 16 -2.69 -0.03 -20.52
CA VAL A 16 -1.94 -1.24 -20.18
C VAL A 16 -1.11 -1.67 -21.37
N ASN A 17 0.19 -1.83 -21.16
CA ASN A 17 1.13 -2.36 -22.13
C ASN A 17 1.68 -3.69 -21.63
N VAL A 18 1.66 -4.71 -22.49
CA VAL A 18 2.26 -6.02 -22.19
C VAL A 18 3.35 -6.32 -23.20
N SER A 19 4.56 -6.60 -22.72
CA SER A 19 5.67 -7.07 -23.55
C SER A 19 6.00 -8.53 -23.24
N TYR A 20 6.15 -9.34 -24.28
CA TYR A 20 6.37 -10.79 -24.16
C TYR A 20 7.42 -11.30 -25.15
N GLU A 21 8.07 -12.40 -24.80
CA GLU A 21 9.10 -13.03 -25.61
C GLU A 21 8.52 -14.00 -26.65
N ASP A 22 9.38 -14.51 -27.55
CA ASP A 22 9.01 -15.55 -28.50
C ASP A 22 8.44 -16.78 -27.77
N ASN A 23 7.45 -17.42 -28.40
CA ASN A 23 6.79 -18.63 -27.93
C ASN A 23 6.06 -18.48 -26.60
N THR A 24 5.72 -17.25 -26.20
CA THR A 24 4.84 -17.00 -25.04
C THR A 24 3.43 -17.52 -25.32
N PHE A 25 2.92 -17.30 -26.53
CA PHE A 25 1.60 -17.77 -26.97
C PHE A 25 1.72 -18.81 -28.10
N SER A 26 0.80 -19.77 -28.13
CA SER A 26 0.73 -20.76 -29.21
C SER A 26 0.23 -20.17 -30.52
N GLU A 27 -0.59 -19.12 -30.44
CA GLU A 27 -1.28 -18.45 -31.52
C GLU A 27 -1.39 -16.93 -31.25
N PRO A 28 -1.77 -16.12 -32.25
CA PRO A 28 -1.98 -14.68 -32.04
C PRO A 28 -3.09 -14.40 -31.02
N VAL A 29 -2.86 -13.39 -30.18
CA VAL A 29 -3.82 -12.97 -29.16
C VAL A 29 -3.97 -11.45 -29.15
N GLN A 30 -5.07 -10.98 -28.57
CA GLN A 30 -5.35 -9.59 -28.26
C GLN A 30 -5.38 -9.42 -26.74
N LEU A 31 -4.85 -8.30 -26.25
CA LEU A 31 -4.98 -7.91 -24.85
C LEU A 31 -6.36 -7.25 -24.65
N LYS A 32 -7.08 -7.68 -23.61
CA LYS A 32 -8.29 -7.04 -23.13
C LYS A 32 -8.09 -6.58 -21.70
N VAL A 33 -8.59 -5.38 -21.42
CA VAL A 33 -8.57 -4.79 -20.08
C VAL A 33 -9.94 -4.19 -19.82
N LYS A 34 -10.53 -4.52 -18.69
CA LYS A 34 -11.83 -4.03 -18.29
C LYS A 34 -11.82 -3.61 -16.82
N PRO A 35 -12.24 -2.38 -16.48
CA PRO A 35 -12.51 -2.02 -15.08
C PRO A 35 -13.55 -2.95 -14.47
N VAL A 36 -13.35 -3.34 -13.21
CA VAL A 36 -14.33 -4.13 -12.46
C VAL A 36 -15.37 -3.17 -11.88
N GLU A 37 -16.62 -3.31 -12.32
CA GLU A 37 -17.71 -2.39 -11.95
C GLU A 37 -18.24 -2.61 -10.52
N ASP A 38 -18.32 -3.88 -10.07
CA ASP A 38 -18.74 -4.22 -8.71
C ASP A 38 -17.55 -4.80 -7.93
N THR A 39 -16.93 -3.94 -7.13
CA THR A 39 -15.76 -4.28 -6.31
C THR A 39 -16.15 -4.73 -4.90
N SER A 40 -17.44 -4.80 -4.55
CA SER A 40 -17.88 -5.03 -3.16
C SER A 40 -17.27 -6.28 -2.53
N ALA A 41 -17.17 -7.38 -3.29
CA ALA A 41 -16.56 -8.62 -2.81
C ALA A 41 -15.04 -8.48 -2.62
N ILE A 42 -14.37 -7.83 -3.58
CA ILE A 42 -12.94 -7.52 -3.57
C ILE A 42 -12.61 -6.67 -2.34
N ASP A 43 -13.33 -5.57 -2.15
CA ASP A 43 -13.09 -4.62 -1.06
C ASP A 43 -13.29 -5.28 0.31
N ASN A 44 -14.32 -6.12 0.46
CA ASN A 44 -14.54 -6.88 1.70
C ASN A 44 -13.41 -7.89 1.98
N LYS A 45 -12.92 -8.57 0.94
CA LYS A 45 -11.81 -9.51 1.08
C LYS A 45 -10.52 -8.79 1.46
N LEU A 46 -10.20 -7.68 0.78
CA LEU A 46 -9.04 -6.87 1.08
C LEU A 46 -9.12 -6.26 2.47
N THR A 47 -10.29 -5.74 2.88
CA THR A 47 -10.51 -5.23 4.24
C THR A 47 -10.21 -6.30 5.29
N THR A 48 -10.65 -7.55 5.05
CA THR A 48 -10.36 -8.67 5.95
C THR A 48 -8.85 -8.95 6.01
N LEU A 49 -8.18 -9.06 4.87
CA LEU A 49 -6.75 -9.33 4.79
C LEU A 49 -5.92 -8.21 5.46
N LEU A 50 -6.28 -6.95 5.21
CA LEU A 50 -5.57 -5.79 5.75
C LEU A 50 -5.76 -5.66 7.27
N SER A 51 -6.92 -6.05 7.79
CA SER A 51 -7.17 -6.07 9.24
C SER A 51 -6.21 -6.99 10.00
N GLU A 52 -5.73 -8.08 9.38
CA GLU A 52 -4.71 -8.96 9.98
C GLU A 52 -3.38 -8.22 10.19
N SER A 53 -3.07 -7.26 9.31
CA SER A 53 -1.94 -6.34 9.41
C SER A 53 -2.26 -5.02 10.10
N LYS A 54 -3.48 -4.88 10.67
CA LYS A 54 -4.01 -3.68 11.33
C LYS A 54 -4.11 -2.45 10.43
N GLN A 55 -4.20 -2.67 9.12
CA GLN A 55 -4.38 -1.62 8.13
C GLN A 55 -5.84 -1.59 7.68
N GLU A 56 -6.25 -0.46 7.12
CA GLU A 56 -7.56 -0.28 6.51
C GLU A 56 -7.40 -0.05 5.00
N LEU A 57 -8.41 -0.47 4.24
CA LEU A 57 -8.50 -0.18 2.82
C LEU A 57 -9.04 1.24 2.64
N SER A 58 -8.24 2.15 2.12
CA SER A 58 -8.69 3.52 1.83
C SER A 58 -9.37 3.64 0.47
N GLN A 59 -8.86 2.91 -0.52
CA GLN A 59 -9.43 2.80 -1.86
C GLN A 59 -8.91 1.59 -2.61
N ALA A 60 -9.60 1.19 -3.69
CA ALA A 60 -9.17 0.11 -4.56
C ALA A 60 -9.51 0.41 -6.02
N HIS A 61 -8.58 0.06 -6.92
CA HIS A 61 -8.77 0.14 -8.37
C HIS A 61 -8.54 -1.25 -8.97
N SER A 62 -9.61 -1.86 -9.48
CA SER A 62 -9.60 -3.25 -9.94
C SER A 62 -9.81 -3.34 -11.45
N TYR A 63 -8.96 -4.12 -12.12
CA TYR A 63 -9.00 -4.34 -13.56
C TYR A 63 -8.88 -5.83 -13.88
N ASP A 64 -9.84 -6.35 -14.64
CA ASP A 64 -9.77 -7.67 -15.23
C ASP A 64 -8.92 -7.58 -16.51
N ILE A 65 -7.80 -8.31 -16.53
CA ILE A 65 -6.85 -8.32 -17.63
C ILE A 65 -6.84 -9.73 -18.21
N SER A 66 -7.02 -9.87 -19.52
CA SER A 66 -6.97 -11.18 -20.18
C SER A 66 -6.39 -11.10 -21.59
N PHE A 67 -5.86 -12.23 -22.07
CA PHE A 67 -5.51 -12.40 -23.48
C PHE A 67 -6.56 -13.28 -24.15
N VAL A 68 -7.04 -12.84 -25.31
CA VAL A 68 -8.01 -13.60 -26.10
C VAL A 68 -7.48 -13.91 -27.49
N THR A 69 -7.78 -15.10 -27.97
CA THR A 69 -7.57 -15.51 -29.36
C THR A 69 -8.62 -14.88 -30.28
N ASP A 70 -8.42 -14.99 -31.61
CA ASP A 70 -9.35 -14.43 -32.61
C ASP A 70 -10.77 -15.00 -32.52
N ASP A 71 -10.94 -16.22 -31.99
CA ASP A 71 -12.24 -16.85 -31.74
C ASP A 71 -12.86 -16.44 -30.38
N GLY A 72 -12.18 -15.57 -29.63
CA GLY A 72 -12.65 -14.99 -28.37
C GLY A 72 -12.39 -15.84 -27.14
N LYS A 73 -11.61 -16.92 -27.24
CA LYS A 73 -11.24 -17.75 -26.09
C LYS A 73 -10.12 -17.10 -25.28
N GLU A 74 -10.27 -17.08 -23.96
CA GLU A 74 -9.20 -16.66 -23.05
C GLU A 74 -8.08 -17.69 -22.98
N VAL A 75 -6.84 -17.20 -22.99
CA VAL A 75 -5.63 -18.00 -22.93
C VAL A 75 -4.59 -17.33 -22.04
N GLU A 76 -3.89 -18.14 -21.26
CA GLU A 76 -2.77 -17.68 -20.44
C GLU A 76 -1.45 -17.76 -21.22
N PRO A 77 -0.52 -16.83 -20.99
CA PRO A 77 0.82 -16.94 -21.53
C PRO A 77 1.57 -18.12 -20.88
N SER A 78 2.37 -18.83 -21.67
CA SER A 78 3.18 -19.96 -21.16
C SER A 78 4.45 -19.55 -20.39
N LYS A 79 4.75 -18.25 -20.38
CA LYS A 79 5.91 -17.61 -19.73
C LYS A 79 5.45 -16.30 -19.11
N ASP A 80 6.22 -15.80 -18.15
CA ASP A 80 5.98 -14.46 -17.61
C ASP A 80 6.09 -13.40 -18.69
N VAL A 81 5.13 -12.49 -18.69
CA VAL A 81 5.12 -11.29 -19.52
C VAL A 81 5.30 -10.07 -18.63
N LYS A 82 5.88 -9.00 -19.19
CA LYS A 82 6.02 -7.71 -18.48
C LYS A 82 4.78 -6.88 -18.71
N VAL A 83 4.11 -6.48 -17.64
CA VAL A 83 2.91 -5.65 -17.66
C VAL A 83 3.29 -4.26 -17.15
N SER A 84 2.82 -3.22 -17.85
CA SER A 84 2.96 -1.82 -17.45
C SER A 84 1.60 -1.15 -17.50
N MET A 85 1.05 -0.80 -16.34
CA MET A 85 -0.21 -0.08 -16.19
C MET A 85 0.11 1.39 -15.94
N ASN A 86 -0.30 2.26 -16.84
CA ASN A 86 -0.06 3.71 -16.75
C ASN A 86 -1.40 4.40 -16.56
N PHE A 87 -1.60 5.02 -15.40
CA PHE A 87 -2.84 5.70 -15.08
C PHE A 87 -2.89 7.06 -15.79
N LYS A 88 -4.05 7.41 -16.35
CA LYS A 88 -4.22 8.65 -17.11
C LYS A 88 -4.34 9.87 -16.20
N ASN A 89 -4.82 9.64 -14.99
CA ASN A 89 -4.75 10.58 -13.88
C ASN A 89 -4.08 9.82 -12.73
N ASP A 90 -3.18 10.50 -12.01
CA ASP A 90 -2.52 9.91 -10.86
C ASP A 90 -3.57 9.44 -9.85
N LEU A 91 -3.37 8.23 -9.33
CA LEU A 91 -4.25 7.70 -8.30
C LEU A 91 -3.79 8.26 -6.97
N SER A 92 -4.46 9.31 -6.52
CA SER A 92 -4.32 9.85 -5.18
C SER A 92 -5.42 9.29 -4.28
N THR A 93 -5.19 9.23 -2.98
CA THR A 93 -6.26 9.01 -2.02
C THR A 93 -6.81 10.33 -1.50
N SER A 94 -8.05 10.30 -1.01
CA SER A 94 -8.54 11.32 -0.08
C SER A 94 -8.32 10.95 1.39
N ASP A 95 -7.78 9.75 1.67
CA ASP A 95 -7.48 9.30 3.02
C ASP A 95 -6.11 9.81 3.46
N ASP A 96 -6.18 10.67 4.45
CA ASP A 96 -5.06 11.39 5.02
C ASP A 96 -4.05 10.48 5.72
N LYS A 97 -4.41 9.22 5.97
CA LYS A 97 -3.56 8.22 6.63
C LYS A 97 -2.94 7.24 5.66
N GLN A 98 -2.90 7.53 4.36
CA GLN A 98 -2.31 6.57 3.42
C GLN A 98 -0.83 6.32 3.71
N ALA A 99 -0.53 5.05 3.95
CA ALA A 99 0.82 4.54 4.15
C ALA A 99 1.50 4.14 2.83
N GLY A 100 0.70 3.93 1.78
CA GLY A 100 1.18 3.55 0.46
C GLY A 100 0.16 2.69 -0.26
N TRP A 101 0.66 1.90 -1.19
CA TRP A 101 -0.13 1.11 -2.12
C TRP A 101 0.30 -0.35 -2.14
N LYS A 102 -0.67 -1.24 -2.35
CA LYS A 102 -0.46 -2.69 -2.45
C LYS A 102 -1.07 -3.24 -3.73
N LEU A 103 -0.38 -4.17 -4.38
CA LEU A 103 -0.86 -4.84 -5.58
C LEU A 103 -1.34 -6.24 -5.25
N TYR A 104 -2.61 -6.53 -5.51
CA TYR A 104 -3.22 -7.84 -5.33
C TYR A 104 -3.62 -8.47 -6.66
N HIS A 105 -3.54 -9.79 -6.75
CA HIS A 105 -4.04 -10.58 -7.87
C HIS A 105 -5.05 -11.62 -7.36
N PHE A 106 -6.28 -11.57 -7.89
CA PHE A 106 -7.38 -12.48 -7.59
C PHE A 106 -7.42 -13.59 -8.63
N VAL A 107 -6.61 -14.63 -8.42
CA VAL A 107 -6.36 -15.71 -9.38
C VAL A 107 -7.68 -16.35 -9.83
N ASP A 108 -7.81 -16.56 -11.14
CA ASP A 108 -9.01 -17.13 -11.78
C ASP A 108 -10.30 -16.34 -11.48
N ASN A 109 -10.20 -15.06 -11.10
CA ASN A 109 -11.31 -14.25 -10.61
C ASN A 109 -12.03 -14.87 -9.38
N ASP A 110 -11.30 -15.65 -8.58
CA ASP A 110 -11.79 -16.24 -7.32
C ASP A 110 -11.43 -15.37 -6.12
N ILE A 111 -12.44 -14.87 -5.42
CA ILE A 111 -12.28 -14.00 -4.24
C ILE A 111 -11.50 -14.66 -3.10
N ASN A 112 -11.39 -15.98 -3.09
CA ASN A 112 -10.68 -16.73 -2.06
C ASN A 112 -9.22 -17.00 -2.43
N GLN A 113 -8.82 -16.77 -3.68
CA GLN A 113 -7.46 -17.01 -4.17
C GLN A 113 -6.76 -15.68 -4.45
N VAL A 114 -6.26 -15.07 -3.39
CA VAL A 114 -5.62 -13.75 -3.45
C VAL A 114 -4.12 -13.89 -3.25
N GLN A 115 -3.35 -13.29 -4.16
CA GLN A 115 -1.90 -13.15 -4.05
C GLN A 115 -1.57 -11.68 -3.78
N ASP A 116 -0.75 -11.43 -2.75
CA ASP A 116 -0.12 -10.12 -2.54
C ASP A 116 1.19 -10.08 -3.33
N LEU A 117 1.25 -9.19 -4.31
CA LEU A 117 2.39 -9.02 -5.23
C LEU A 117 3.22 -7.78 -4.89
N THR A 118 2.90 -7.07 -3.81
CA THR A 118 3.50 -5.77 -3.46
C THR A 118 5.01 -5.86 -3.31
N GLU A 119 5.49 -6.86 -2.55
CA GLU A 119 6.92 -7.07 -2.25
C GLU A 119 7.62 -7.98 -3.26
N SER A 120 6.98 -8.30 -4.39
CA SER A 120 7.61 -9.09 -5.45
C SER A 120 8.75 -8.30 -6.09
N THR A 121 9.89 -8.95 -6.33
CA THR A 121 11.05 -8.31 -6.97
C THR A 121 10.79 -7.84 -8.42
N ASP A 122 9.72 -8.35 -9.03
CA ASP A 122 9.29 -7.97 -10.36
C ASP A 122 8.22 -6.88 -10.36
N THR A 123 7.71 -6.46 -9.20
CA THR A 123 6.71 -5.39 -9.04
C THR A 123 7.41 -4.07 -8.71
N ASP A 124 6.99 -3.00 -9.39
CA ASP A 124 7.41 -1.62 -9.15
C ASP A 124 6.18 -0.70 -9.20
N ILE A 125 5.75 -0.20 -8.04
CA ILE A 125 4.68 0.79 -7.92
C ILE A 125 5.34 2.16 -7.91
N LYS A 126 5.12 2.95 -8.97
CA LYS A 126 5.73 4.27 -9.11
C LYS A 126 4.81 5.34 -8.58
N GLU A 127 5.22 5.91 -7.45
CA GLU A 127 4.55 7.01 -6.80
C GLU A 127 5.19 8.37 -7.16
N THR A 128 4.37 9.39 -7.24
CA THR A 128 4.76 10.80 -7.25
C THR A 128 5.37 11.20 -5.91
N GLY A 129 5.95 12.41 -5.85
CA GLY A 129 6.51 12.94 -4.60
C GLY A 129 5.50 13.15 -3.46
N ASP A 130 4.20 13.18 -3.77
CA ASP A 130 3.08 13.29 -2.83
C ASP A 130 2.34 11.95 -2.60
N GLY A 131 2.86 10.83 -3.11
CA GLY A 131 2.34 9.47 -2.81
C GLY A 131 1.18 9.01 -3.70
N ALA A 132 0.88 9.74 -4.78
CA ALA A 132 -0.08 9.31 -5.79
C ALA A 132 0.58 8.33 -6.77
N VAL A 133 -0.13 7.32 -7.25
CA VAL A 133 0.45 6.33 -8.18
C VAL A 133 0.29 6.80 -9.63
N GLU A 134 1.40 6.94 -10.34
CA GLU A 134 1.43 7.24 -11.79
C GLU A 134 1.33 5.96 -12.61
N SER A 135 2.07 4.91 -12.21
CA SER A 135 2.15 3.66 -12.96
C SER A 135 2.59 2.49 -12.09
N ILE A 136 2.32 1.28 -12.58
CA ILE A 136 2.78 0.03 -11.97
C ILE A 136 3.34 -0.86 -13.05
N ASP A 137 4.54 -1.37 -12.83
CA ASP A 137 5.14 -2.42 -13.63
C ASP A 137 5.18 -3.72 -12.82
N PHE A 138 4.82 -4.85 -13.45
CA PHE A 138 4.95 -6.16 -12.82
C PHE A 138 5.18 -7.26 -13.87
N LYS A 139 5.50 -8.48 -13.41
CA LYS A 139 5.49 -9.68 -14.27
C LYS A 139 4.46 -10.67 -13.80
N SER A 140 3.83 -11.35 -14.75
CA SER A 140 2.92 -12.45 -14.46
C SER A 140 2.76 -13.37 -15.65
N ASN A 141 2.37 -14.62 -15.39
CA ASN A 141 1.90 -15.57 -16.39
C ASN A 141 0.46 -16.05 -16.15
N THR A 142 -0.25 -15.44 -15.21
CA THR A 142 -1.65 -15.73 -14.87
C THR A 142 -2.44 -14.44 -14.86
N PHE A 143 -3.58 -14.40 -15.54
CA PHE A 143 -4.27 -13.16 -15.87
C PHE A 143 -5.75 -13.26 -15.55
N SER A 144 -6.15 -12.39 -14.63
CA SER A 144 -7.52 -12.23 -14.16
C SER A 144 -7.63 -10.84 -13.52
N THR A 145 -8.33 -10.68 -12.40
CA THR A 145 -8.45 -9.39 -11.73
C THR A 145 -7.20 -9.02 -10.94
N TYR A 146 -6.60 -7.90 -11.32
CA TYR A 146 -5.58 -7.21 -10.54
C TYR A 146 -6.20 -6.00 -9.82
N THR A 147 -5.88 -5.84 -8.55
CA THR A 147 -6.39 -4.73 -7.73
C THR A 147 -5.22 -3.98 -7.11
N LEU A 148 -5.13 -2.69 -7.44
CA LEU A 148 -4.28 -1.75 -6.72
C LEU A 148 -5.07 -1.19 -5.53
N ALA A 149 -4.58 -1.44 -4.32
CA ALA A 149 -5.23 -1.05 -3.07
C ALA A 149 -4.43 0.04 -2.37
N GLY A 150 -5.07 1.19 -2.11
CA GLY A 150 -4.55 2.19 -1.19
C GLY A 150 -4.80 1.73 0.23
N VAL A 151 -3.77 1.79 1.08
CA VAL A 151 -3.84 1.28 2.45
C VAL A 151 -3.41 2.34 3.45
N THR A 152 -4.03 2.31 4.63
CA THR A 152 -3.64 3.19 5.74
C THR A 152 -2.41 2.65 6.48
N TYR A 153 -1.79 3.51 7.30
CA TYR A 153 -0.83 3.04 8.30
C TYR A 153 -1.46 2.00 9.22
N ALA A 154 -0.67 1.00 9.60
CA ALA A 154 -1.13 0.05 10.59
C ALA A 154 -1.29 0.73 11.95
N ASP A 155 -2.44 0.52 12.59
CA ASP A 155 -2.71 1.08 13.91
C ASP A 155 -1.71 0.53 14.93
N PHE A 156 -0.85 1.43 15.42
CA PHE A 156 0.19 1.10 16.38
C PHE A 156 -0.30 1.17 17.83
N SER A 157 -1.50 1.70 18.07
CA SER A 157 -2.03 1.96 19.42
C SER A 157 -2.15 0.71 20.27
N GLU A 158 -2.45 -0.44 19.66
CA GLU A 158 -2.54 -1.72 20.38
C GLU A 158 -1.21 -2.23 20.94
N TYR A 159 -0.07 -1.74 20.42
CA TYR A 159 1.24 -2.07 20.96
C TYR A 159 1.60 -1.20 22.17
N LEU A 160 0.83 -0.16 22.48
CA LEU A 160 1.06 0.68 23.66
C LEU A 160 0.82 -0.13 24.94
N THR A 161 1.89 -0.36 25.69
CA THR A 161 1.88 -1.15 26.94
C THR A 161 1.92 -0.29 28.19
N GLY A 162 2.29 0.99 28.06
CA GLY A 162 2.29 1.92 29.18
C GLY A 162 2.59 3.35 28.78
N ALA A 163 2.11 4.28 29.61
CA ALA A 163 2.46 5.69 29.56
C ALA A 163 2.85 6.14 30.97
N LYS A 164 3.93 6.92 31.09
CA LYS A 164 4.38 7.47 32.37
C LYS A 164 4.82 8.92 32.22
N TYR A 165 4.59 9.72 33.26
CA TYR A 165 5.26 11.01 33.37
C TYR A 165 6.74 10.77 33.64
N THR A 166 7.61 11.30 32.79
CA THR A 166 9.07 11.21 32.97
C THR A 166 9.61 12.45 33.70
N SER A 167 8.79 13.50 33.83
CA SER A 167 9.08 14.71 34.60
C SER A 167 7.90 15.19 35.43
N THR A 168 8.16 16.02 36.43
CA THR A 168 7.10 16.66 37.23
C THR A 168 6.34 17.68 36.35
N PRO A 169 5.02 17.56 36.20
CA PRO A 169 4.25 18.52 35.43
C PRO A 169 4.39 19.95 35.98
N THR A 170 4.50 20.93 35.08
CA THR A 170 4.59 22.36 35.40
C THR A 170 3.36 23.08 34.89
N TYR A 171 2.64 23.77 35.77
CA TYR A 171 1.48 24.59 35.41
C TYR A 171 1.89 26.07 35.23
N THR A 172 1.50 26.66 34.09
CA THR A 172 1.73 28.07 33.77
C THR A 172 0.39 28.80 33.74
N GLU A 173 0.14 29.63 34.75
CA GLU A 173 -1.13 30.34 34.94
C GLU A 173 -1.43 31.37 33.83
N SER A 174 -0.40 32.07 33.31
CA SER A 174 -0.59 33.08 32.27
C SER A 174 -1.11 32.54 30.94
N THR A 175 -0.92 31.24 30.68
CA THR A 175 -1.38 30.55 29.48
C THR A 175 -2.39 29.45 29.77
N ASN A 176 -2.73 29.22 31.06
CA ASN A 176 -3.50 28.07 31.54
C ASN A 176 -2.98 26.72 30.98
N THR A 177 -1.66 26.55 30.92
CA THR A 177 -1.02 25.37 30.29
C THR A 177 -0.37 24.47 31.33
N LEU A 178 -0.60 23.16 31.25
CA LEU A 178 0.13 22.14 32.00
C LEU A 178 1.13 21.46 31.06
N THR A 179 2.43 21.56 31.35
CA THR A 179 3.52 20.95 30.58
C THR A 179 4.10 19.75 31.32
N THR A 180 4.23 18.60 30.66
CA THR A 180 4.87 17.40 31.22
C THR A 180 5.53 16.60 30.10
N ASP A 181 6.58 15.84 30.44
CA ASP A 181 7.16 14.86 29.54
C ASP A 181 6.48 13.51 29.73
N ILE A 182 6.02 12.91 28.64
CA ILE A 182 5.37 11.58 28.63
C ILE A 182 6.33 10.59 27.97
N GLY A 183 6.66 9.52 28.68
CA GLY A 183 7.29 8.34 28.11
C GLY A 183 6.22 7.32 27.72
N LEU A 184 6.25 6.87 26.47
CA LEU A 184 5.41 5.79 25.95
C LEU A 184 6.24 4.52 25.82
N SER A 185 5.67 3.38 26.22
CA SER A 185 6.30 2.07 26.11
C SER A 185 5.49 1.18 25.18
N PHE A 186 6.16 0.52 24.22
CA PHE A 186 5.51 -0.32 23.22
C PHE A 186 6.01 -1.76 23.31
N GLY A 187 5.10 -2.72 23.19
CA GLY A 187 5.39 -4.16 23.21
C GLY A 187 5.10 -4.79 21.86
N ILE A 188 6.06 -4.74 20.94
CA ILE A 188 5.97 -5.35 19.61
C ILE A 188 7.13 -6.33 19.40
N SER A 189 6.86 -7.49 18.81
CA SER A 189 7.94 -8.41 18.45
C SER A 189 8.75 -7.88 17.28
N LYS A 190 10.07 -8.12 17.26
CA LYS A 190 10.93 -7.75 16.12
C LYS A 190 10.42 -8.31 14.79
N GLN A 191 9.85 -9.51 14.79
CA GLN A 191 9.26 -10.11 13.59
C GLN A 191 8.06 -9.30 13.08
N ALA A 192 7.16 -8.90 13.98
CA ALA A 192 5.99 -8.08 13.61
C ALA A 192 6.44 -6.69 13.12
N LEU A 193 7.37 -6.06 13.83
CA LEU A 193 7.92 -4.75 13.45
C LEU A 193 8.60 -4.77 12.07
N LEU A 194 9.26 -5.87 11.70
CA LEU A 194 9.89 -6.03 10.38
C LEU A 194 8.90 -6.47 9.29
N ALA A 195 7.73 -7.00 9.66
CA ALA A 195 6.71 -7.43 8.71
C ALA A 195 5.88 -6.26 8.16
N ASN A 196 5.89 -5.12 8.84
CA ASN A 196 5.25 -3.90 8.37
C ASN A 196 6.11 -2.69 8.78
N ASN A 197 6.59 -1.92 7.82
CA ASN A 197 7.39 -0.72 8.05
C ASN A 197 6.55 0.55 8.23
N ASN A 198 5.22 0.46 8.07
CA ASN A 198 4.30 1.58 8.04
C ASN A 198 3.30 1.49 9.20
N TYR A 199 3.77 1.83 10.39
CA TYR A 199 2.94 2.01 11.57
C TYR A 199 2.66 3.49 11.81
N ALA A 200 1.51 3.78 12.43
CA ALA A 200 1.20 5.12 12.91
C ALA A 200 0.45 5.06 14.25
N LEU A 201 0.72 6.03 15.09
CA LEU A 201 -0.08 6.36 16.25
C LEU A 201 -0.74 7.72 16.02
N GLU A 202 -2.06 7.71 15.83
CA GLU A 202 -2.83 8.96 15.81
C GLU A 202 -2.81 9.59 17.22
N LEU A 203 -2.34 10.83 17.29
CA LEU A 203 -2.32 11.63 18.50
C LEU A 203 -3.64 12.40 18.63
N PRO A 204 -4.05 12.76 19.87
CA PRO A 204 -5.23 13.59 20.08
C PRO A 204 -5.25 14.87 19.22
N ASP A 205 -6.45 15.33 18.83
CA ASP A 205 -6.64 16.51 17.97
C ASP A 205 -5.97 17.79 18.54
N ASP A 206 -5.88 17.89 19.87
CA ASP A 206 -5.27 19.00 20.60
C ASP A 206 -3.78 18.79 20.90
N ALA A 207 -3.19 17.68 20.47
CA ALA A 207 -1.75 17.48 20.52
C ALA A 207 -1.07 18.58 19.70
N ALA A 208 0.08 19.03 20.19
CA ALA A 208 0.92 19.96 19.46
C ALA A 208 2.37 19.65 19.81
N TRP A 209 3.24 19.67 18.81
CA TRP A 209 4.68 19.59 19.00
C TRP A 209 5.36 20.88 18.54
N PRO A 210 6.56 21.15 19.06
CA PRO A 210 7.44 22.16 18.48
C PRO A 210 7.64 21.92 16.97
N SER A 211 7.54 22.98 16.17
CA SER A 211 7.65 22.89 14.69
C SER A 211 8.97 22.31 14.20
N ASN A 212 10.00 22.26 15.04
CA ASN A 212 11.27 21.60 14.74
C ASN A 212 11.24 20.07 14.85
N LEU A 213 10.11 19.47 15.26
CA LEU A 213 9.90 18.02 15.26
C LEU A 213 9.19 17.51 13.99
N GLU A 214 8.46 18.37 13.30
CA GLU A 214 7.66 18.01 12.13
C GLU A 214 8.52 17.50 10.97
N GLY A 215 8.14 16.35 10.41
CA GLY A 215 8.72 15.75 9.21
C GLY A 215 10.17 15.26 9.37
N LYS A 216 10.71 15.24 10.59
CA LYS A 216 12.07 14.79 10.87
C LYS A 216 12.07 13.36 11.41
N ASP A 217 13.02 12.56 10.94
CA ASP A 217 13.25 11.22 11.47
C ASP A 217 14.01 11.26 12.81
N TYR A 218 13.54 10.44 13.75
CA TYR A 218 14.06 10.26 15.09
C TYR A 218 14.34 8.78 15.36
N PRO A 219 15.52 8.44 15.90
CA PRO A 219 15.85 7.06 16.19
C PRO A 219 15.11 6.55 17.44
N GLY A 220 14.44 5.42 17.28
CA GLY A 220 13.93 4.55 18.34
C GLY A 220 14.92 3.42 18.65
N TYR A 221 15.11 3.11 19.93
CA TYR A 221 16.11 2.15 20.40
C TYR A 221 15.46 0.98 21.14
N ASP A 222 16.07 -0.19 21.01
CA ASP A 222 15.70 -1.37 21.80
C ASP A 222 16.01 -1.14 23.29
N GLU A 223 15.08 -1.49 24.18
CA GLU A 223 15.23 -1.22 25.62
C GLU A 223 16.34 -2.07 26.26
N ASP A 224 16.55 -3.29 25.78
CA ASP A 224 17.48 -4.25 26.39
C ASP A 224 18.93 -3.94 26.00
N ASP A 225 19.20 -3.67 24.71
CA ASP A 225 20.57 -3.53 24.20
C ASP A 225 20.92 -2.12 23.67
N HIS A 226 19.96 -1.18 23.67
CA HIS A 226 20.11 0.20 23.18
C HIS A 226 20.59 0.29 21.72
N SER A 227 20.43 -0.77 20.93
CA SER A 227 20.68 -0.72 19.49
C SER A 227 19.54 0.04 18.79
N LEU A 228 19.86 0.64 17.64
CA LEU A 228 18.85 1.28 16.79
C LEU A 228 17.84 0.23 16.34
N ALA A 229 16.56 0.43 16.66
CA ALA A 229 15.49 -0.50 16.36
C ALA A 229 14.63 -0.03 15.17
N PHE A 230 14.27 1.25 15.13
CA PHE A 230 13.43 1.87 14.10
C PHE A 230 13.65 3.38 14.07
N ASP A 231 13.21 4.05 13.01
CA ASP A 231 13.06 5.51 13.00
C ASP A 231 11.56 5.86 13.08
N TYR A 232 11.23 7.00 13.68
CA TYR A 232 9.87 7.52 13.79
C TYR A 232 9.84 9.03 13.47
N LYS A 233 8.69 9.58 13.14
CA LYS A 233 8.55 10.99 12.76
C LYS A 233 7.22 11.55 13.23
N PHE A 234 7.20 12.82 13.61
CA PHE A 234 5.95 13.53 13.83
C PHE A 234 5.52 14.16 12.51
N VAL A 235 4.31 13.85 12.06
CA VAL A 235 3.76 14.45 10.84
C VAL A 235 2.33 14.91 11.05
N GLN A 236 2.01 16.08 10.50
CA GLN A 236 0.64 16.52 10.34
C GLN A 236 0.15 16.05 8.98
N GLN A 237 -0.79 15.11 8.98
CA GLN A 237 -1.44 14.63 7.77
C GLN A 237 -2.91 15.03 7.80
N SER A 238 -3.25 15.95 6.90
CA SER A 238 -4.57 16.58 6.72
C SER A 238 -5.28 16.99 8.01
N GLY A 239 -4.55 17.73 8.83
CA GLY A 239 -5.07 18.31 10.07
C GLY A 239 -5.06 17.34 11.25
N LYS A 240 -4.69 16.07 11.07
CA LYS A 240 -4.42 15.13 12.15
C LYS A 240 -2.95 15.05 12.47
N ASN A 241 -2.69 14.76 13.73
CA ASN A 241 -1.37 14.68 14.29
C ASN A 241 -0.95 13.21 14.40
N ILE A 242 0.11 12.80 13.72
CA ILE A 242 0.57 11.41 13.65
C ILE A 242 2.00 11.28 14.18
N LEU A 243 2.26 10.20 14.92
CA LEU A 243 3.58 9.70 15.31
C LEU A 243 3.91 8.40 14.56
#